data_AF-A0A1M6KSZ2-F1
#
_entry.id   AF-A0A1M6KSZ2-F1
#
_cell.length_a   1.000
_cell.length_b   1.000
_cell.length_c   1.000
_cell.angle_alpha   90.00
_cell.angle_beta   90.00
_cell.angle_gamma   90.00
#
_symmetry.space_group_name_H-M   'P 1'
#
loop_
_entity.id
_entity.type
_entity.pdbx_description
1 polymer ?
#
loop_
_entity_poly.entity_id
_entity_poly.type
_entity_poly.pdbx_seq_one_letter_code
_entity_poly.pdbx_strand_id
1 'polypeptide(L)'
;MNAPARRYELDWIRVMAILAVFFFHSTRFFDLWDWHIKNANNYLWVEIWNSFMTTWLMPLFFVISGASLFYALSKSGGFKKFYSDKFSRLMVPVVIAACTHSALQIYLERTFRHVFSGSFFSFYKIYFSGLYFEPNCPGNFAFHGMHLWYLLFLFLYSLLCYRLFVRLQGSWSNGLKRLTSLLSSPKAMYLILPLPLLLIKLIVPSSILSVGSGGWGFLYYLWFLIGGFVIASDENLMECIKRNRNLSLVLAAAFTAAYLYLVFGALGGAIPYVIRPWVALLLRFWGAWFWVLAILGQGMQHLSFNRPILRHLNEGVLPFYILHQTIILSFGYFVMPLEIADSVKWLIVFIDAFALTAGLYYYLIRKLDVLRFLFGMKTSKPLFSKAGKTIVLAALHIVYAGMIAFSAVNWPAAAAINRAPMPFACDADRDVILDVRNITEKSPTGVRLVADPSASIGRAVELTAGASGKSLPAPEVYVEMQYEAPAGRYTVWLRGKCSVDDISSDSIWLQSDRWIGTGWGSMLGNWLDIHPAGAWGWASNGDDPKFIILRSDGPHTLRIQPRQIPHRIDQIWLSRFQNRIPDSNEPLPEGKSGE
;
A
#
# COMPACT_ATOMS: atom_id res chain seq x y z
N MET A 1 37.93 -23.20 -11.72
CA MET A 1 36.46 -23.28 -11.57
C MET A 1 35.82 -22.45 -12.67
N ASN A 2 35.08 -23.08 -13.58
CA ASN A 2 34.39 -22.36 -14.67
C ASN A 2 33.45 -21.30 -14.07
N ALA A 3 33.42 -20.11 -14.66
CA ALA A 3 32.47 -19.08 -14.26
C ALA A 3 31.05 -19.68 -14.33
N PRO A 4 30.22 -19.56 -13.28
CA PRO A 4 28.87 -20.12 -13.31
C PRO A 4 28.11 -19.53 -14.49
N ALA A 5 27.47 -20.40 -15.28
CA ALA A 5 26.69 -20.03 -16.45
C ALA A 5 25.61 -19.00 -16.06
N ARG A 6 25.43 -17.97 -16.88
CA ARG A 6 24.43 -16.93 -16.64
C ARG A 6 23.02 -17.55 -16.68
N ARG A 7 22.26 -17.37 -15.61
CA ARG A 7 20.86 -17.82 -15.50
C ARG A 7 19.94 -16.86 -16.25
N TYR A 8 19.68 -17.13 -17.52
CA TYR A 8 18.85 -16.29 -18.40
C TYR A 8 17.38 -16.26 -17.98
N GLU A 9 16.90 -17.33 -17.37
CA GLU A 9 15.53 -17.43 -16.85
C GLU A 9 15.25 -16.37 -15.78
N LEU A 10 16.21 -16.09 -14.90
CA LEU A 10 16.06 -15.05 -13.87
C LEU A 10 16.02 -13.66 -14.49
N ASP A 11 16.75 -13.42 -15.59
CA ASP A 11 16.72 -12.15 -16.30
C ASP A 11 15.35 -11.94 -16.99
N TRP A 12 14.80 -12.96 -17.64
CA TRP A 12 13.46 -12.89 -18.24
C TRP A 12 12.36 -12.68 -17.20
N ILE A 13 12.40 -13.43 -16.10
CA ILE A 13 11.39 -13.28 -15.04
C ILE A 13 11.43 -11.86 -14.46
N ARG A 14 12.62 -11.24 -14.27
CA ARG A 14 12.70 -9.84 -13.80
C ARG A 14 12.06 -8.87 -14.79
N VAL A 15 12.29 -9.05 -16.09
CA VAL A 15 11.67 -8.21 -17.13
C VAL A 15 10.14 -8.38 -17.12
N MET A 16 9.64 -9.60 -17.08
CA MET A 16 8.19 -9.84 -17.05
C MET A 16 7.55 -9.32 -15.75
N ALA A 17 8.21 -9.53 -14.61
CA ALA A 17 7.73 -9.03 -13.32
C ALA A 17 7.68 -7.51 -13.29
N ILE A 18 8.63 -6.80 -13.91
CA ILE A 18 8.59 -5.33 -13.94
C ILE A 18 7.49 -4.79 -14.85
N LEU A 19 7.18 -5.48 -15.95
CA LEU A 19 6.01 -5.16 -16.77
C LEU A 19 4.71 -5.44 -16.02
N ALA A 20 4.66 -6.50 -15.20
CA ALA A 20 3.52 -6.79 -14.35
C ALA A 20 3.32 -5.71 -13.26
N VAL A 21 4.41 -5.19 -12.68
CA VAL A 21 4.40 -4.02 -11.76
C VAL A 21 3.87 -2.78 -12.46
N PHE A 22 4.30 -2.52 -13.71
CA PHE A 22 3.79 -1.40 -14.51
C PHE A 22 2.27 -1.48 -14.70
N PHE A 23 1.79 -2.64 -15.15
CA PHE A 23 0.37 -2.87 -15.34
C PHE A 23 -0.40 -2.71 -14.03
N PHE A 24 0.11 -3.30 -12.94
CA PHE A 24 -0.45 -3.13 -11.60
C PHE A 24 -0.61 -1.65 -11.23
N HIS A 25 0.46 -0.85 -11.28
CA HIS A 25 0.41 0.56 -10.90
C HIS A 25 -0.49 1.40 -11.82
N SER A 26 -0.57 1.06 -13.11
CA SER A 26 -1.47 1.76 -14.05
C SER A 26 -2.96 1.60 -13.67
N THR A 27 -3.32 0.51 -12.99
CA THR A 27 -4.71 0.24 -12.58
C THR A 27 -5.09 0.85 -11.22
N ARG A 28 -4.11 1.33 -10.43
CA ARG A 28 -4.30 1.83 -9.05
C ARG A 28 -5.14 3.10 -8.92
N PHE A 29 -5.45 3.78 -10.02
CA PHE A 29 -6.43 4.87 -9.99
C PHE A 29 -7.85 4.39 -9.70
N PHE A 30 -8.14 3.12 -9.96
CA PHE A 30 -9.50 2.57 -10.03
C PHE A 30 -9.81 1.51 -8.97
N ASP A 31 -8.85 1.08 -8.14
CA ASP A 31 -9.12 0.15 -7.03
C ASP A 31 -9.83 0.86 -5.86
N LEU A 32 -10.20 0.13 -4.81
CA LEU A 32 -10.97 0.69 -3.69
C LEU A 32 -10.12 1.36 -2.62
N TRP A 33 -8.82 1.07 -2.53
CA TRP A 33 -7.94 1.65 -1.50
C TRP A 33 -7.34 2.98 -1.92
N ASP A 34 -6.77 3.67 -0.93
CA ASP A 34 -6.07 4.93 -1.19
C ASP A 34 -4.93 4.78 -2.18
N TRP A 35 -4.67 5.87 -2.87
CA TRP A 35 -3.49 6.06 -3.67
C TRP A 35 -3.23 7.56 -3.82
N HIS A 36 -2.08 7.94 -4.36
CA HIS A 36 -1.72 9.33 -4.59
C HIS A 36 -2.82 10.13 -5.31
N ILE A 37 -3.31 9.59 -6.42
CA ILE A 37 -4.37 10.14 -7.26
C ILE A 37 -5.37 9.01 -7.52
N LYS A 38 -6.66 9.32 -7.44
CA LYS A 38 -7.77 8.38 -7.67
C LYS A 38 -8.71 8.93 -8.73
N ASN A 39 -9.31 8.02 -9.50
CA ASN A 39 -10.46 8.35 -10.32
C ASN A 39 -11.71 8.47 -9.44
N ALA A 40 -12.69 9.26 -9.89
CA ALA A 40 -13.95 9.42 -9.19
C ALA A 40 -14.72 8.09 -9.04
N ASN A 41 -14.67 7.22 -10.05
CA ASN A 41 -15.23 5.88 -10.00
C ASN A 41 -14.16 4.85 -9.62
N ASN A 42 -14.52 3.93 -8.73
CA ASN A 42 -13.67 2.82 -8.31
C ASN A 42 -14.43 1.51 -8.48
N TYR A 43 -13.70 0.42 -8.70
CA TYR A 43 -14.27 -0.86 -9.07
C TYR A 43 -13.74 -2.00 -8.22
N LEU A 44 -14.65 -2.83 -7.72
CA LEU A 44 -14.31 -4.02 -6.93
C LEU A 44 -13.41 -4.99 -7.69
N TRP A 45 -13.64 -5.19 -8.99
CA TRP A 45 -12.83 -6.12 -9.79
C TRP A 45 -11.36 -5.69 -9.91
N VAL A 46 -11.10 -4.37 -9.91
CA VAL A 46 -9.72 -3.84 -9.88
C VAL A 46 -9.08 -4.10 -8.52
N GLU A 47 -9.86 -4.04 -7.43
CA GLU A 47 -9.38 -4.40 -6.10
C GLU A 47 -9.10 -5.92 -5.96
N ILE A 48 -9.89 -6.76 -6.61
CA ILE A 48 -9.63 -8.21 -6.71
C ILE A 48 -8.32 -8.45 -7.49
N TRP A 49 -8.14 -7.76 -8.61
CA TRP A 49 -6.89 -7.78 -9.39
C TRP A 49 -5.68 -7.33 -8.55
N ASN A 50 -5.82 -6.24 -7.81
CA ASN A 50 -4.82 -5.70 -6.90
C ASN A 50 -4.43 -6.71 -5.80
N SER A 51 -5.44 -7.35 -5.19
CA SER A 51 -5.25 -8.40 -4.18
C SER A 51 -4.56 -9.65 -4.75
N PHE A 52 -4.88 -10.02 -5.99
CA PHE A 52 -4.20 -11.09 -6.71
C PHE A 52 -2.72 -10.77 -6.92
N MET A 53 -2.41 -9.61 -7.49
CA MET A 53 -1.04 -9.20 -7.79
C MET A 53 -0.17 -9.08 -6.54
N THR A 54 -0.70 -8.47 -5.48
CA THR A 54 0.01 -8.31 -4.21
C THR A 54 0.20 -9.64 -3.45
N THR A 55 -0.43 -10.73 -3.87
CA THR A 55 -0.19 -12.05 -3.27
C THR A 55 1.20 -12.58 -3.60
N TRP A 56 1.73 -12.35 -4.80
CA TRP A 56 2.95 -13.02 -5.25
C TRP A 56 4.03 -12.09 -5.83
N LEU A 57 3.67 -10.90 -6.30
CA LEU A 57 4.57 -10.05 -7.07
C LEU A 57 5.82 -9.61 -6.28
N MET A 58 5.63 -8.98 -5.11
CA MET A 58 6.76 -8.59 -4.25
C MET A 58 7.50 -9.78 -3.64
N PRO A 59 6.84 -10.84 -3.13
CA PRO A 59 7.51 -12.08 -2.76
C PRO A 59 8.44 -12.64 -3.85
N LEU A 60 8.00 -12.65 -5.10
CA LEU A 60 8.79 -13.08 -6.25
C LEU A 60 10.05 -12.21 -6.43
N PHE A 61 9.93 -10.89 -6.35
CA PHE A 61 11.10 -10.00 -6.44
C PHE A 61 12.13 -10.29 -5.36
N PHE A 62 11.71 -10.52 -4.11
CA PHE A 62 12.63 -10.89 -3.03
C PHE A 62 13.29 -12.25 -3.26
N VAL A 63 12.55 -13.25 -3.74
CA VAL A 63 13.11 -14.56 -4.08
C VAL A 63 14.15 -14.46 -5.20
N ILE A 64 13.85 -13.75 -6.29
CA ILE A 64 14.81 -13.52 -7.38
C ILE A 64 16.04 -12.75 -6.88
N SER A 65 15.84 -11.80 -5.96
CA SER A 65 16.94 -11.05 -5.35
C SER A 65 17.84 -11.94 -4.50
N GLY A 66 17.25 -12.86 -3.74
CA GLY A 66 17.95 -13.87 -2.95
C GLY A 66 18.81 -14.77 -3.82
N ALA A 67 18.23 -15.29 -4.90
CA ALA A 67 18.96 -16.07 -5.91
C ALA A 67 20.12 -15.26 -6.51
N SER A 68 19.90 -13.98 -6.80
CA SER A 68 20.93 -13.08 -7.33
C SER A 68 22.05 -12.81 -6.31
N LEU A 69 21.74 -12.78 -5.01
CA LEU A 69 22.72 -12.63 -3.94
C LEU A 69 23.63 -13.86 -3.83
N PHE A 70 23.09 -15.07 -3.99
CA PHE A 70 23.90 -16.31 -4.01
C PHE A 70 25.03 -16.23 -5.06
N TYR A 71 24.69 -15.88 -6.31
CA TYR A 71 25.67 -15.75 -7.39
C TYR A 71 26.57 -14.52 -7.29
N ALA A 72 26.15 -13.47 -6.59
CA ALA A 72 26.94 -12.25 -6.40
C ALA A 72 27.95 -12.39 -5.25
N LEU A 73 27.59 -13.07 -4.17
CA LEU A 73 28.43 -13.22 -2.98
C LEU A 73 29.70 -14.02 -3.25
N SER A 74 29.61 -15.06 -4.08
CA SER A 74 30.77 -15.84 -4.53
C SER A 74 31.80 -15.01 -5.30
N LYS A 75 31.42 -13.81 -5.77
CA LYS A 75 32.28 -12.88 -6.53
C LYS A 75 32.69 -11.64 -5.75
N SER A 76 32.12 -11.39 -4.57
CA SER A 76 32.21 -10.08 -3.91
C SER A 76 33.53 -9.81 -3.21
N GLY A 77 34.41 -10.80 -3.03
CA GLY A 77 35.77 -10.61 -2.51
C GLY A 77 35.85 -9.95 -1.12
N GLY A 78 34.77 -9.99 -0.32
CA GLY A 78 34.67 -9.42 1.03
C GLY A 78 33.53 -8.41 1.24
N PHE A 79 33.36 -7.97 2.49
CA PHE A 79 32.23 -7.12 2.92
C PHE A 79 32.29 -5.71 2.31
N LYS A 80 33.48 -5.10 2.26
CA LYS A 80 33.65 -3.72 1.77
C LYS A 80 33.20 -3.56 0.32
N LYS A 81 33.58 -4.51 -0.54
CA LYS A 81 33.17 -4.51 -1.96
C LYS A 81 31.70 -4.86 -2.11
N PHE A 82 31.20 -5.85 -1.36
CA PHE A 82 29.76 -6.15 -1.32
C PHE A 82 28.92 -4.91 -0.96
N TYR A 83 29.31 -4.20 0.09
CA TYR A 83 28.63 -2.98 0.54
C TYR A 83 28.66 -1.89 -0.53
N SER A 84 29.83 -1.57 -1.10
CA SER A 84 29.96 -0.55 -2.14
C SER A 84 29.14 -0.88 -3.40
N ASP A 85 29.17 -2.15 -3.85
CA ASP A 85 28.41 -2.62 -5.01
C ASP A 85 26.90 -2.52 -4.77
N LYS A 86 26.43 -2.88 -3.56
CA LYS A 86 25.01 -2.81 -3.21
C LYS A 86 24.54 -1.39 -2.99
N PHE A 87 25.31 -0.57 -2.30
CA PHE A 87 24.95 0.82 -2.05
C PHE A 87 24.86 1.61 -3.36
N SER A 88 25.88 1.49 -4.22
CA SER A 88 25.91 2.20 -5.52
C SER A 88 24.75 1.77 -6.42
N ARG A 89 24.36 0.49 -6.38
CA ARG A 89 23.29 -0.04 -7.22
C ARG A 89 21.87 0.23 -6.69
N LEU A 90 21.70 0.25 -5.36
CA LEU A 90 20.37 0.30 -4.73
C LEU A 90 20.09 1.66 -4.10
N MET A 91 20.99 2.13 -3.25
CA MET A 91 20.75 3.31 -2.43
C MET A 91 21.01 4.62 -3.17
N VAL A 92 21.99 4.68 -4.09
CA VAL A 92 22.17 5.88 -4.92
C VAL A 92 20.88 6.24 -5.66
N PRO A 93 20.21 5.29 -6.38
CA PRO A 93 18.89 5.54 -6.93
C PRO A 93 17.83 5.97 -5.91
N VAL A 94 17.77 5.30 -4.74
CA VAL A 94 16.78 5.64 -3.70
C VAL A 94 16.96 7.07 -3.20
N VAL A 95 18.17 7.47 -2.85
CA VAL A 95 18.46 8.83 -2.35
C VAL A 95 18.08 9.88 -3.40
N ILE A 96 18.49 9.67 -4.65
CA ILE A 96 18.22 10.62 -5.73
C ILE A 96 16.72 10.70 -6.01
N ALA A 97 16.04 9.57 -6.12
CA ALA A 97 14.62 9.54 -6.39
C ALA A 97 13.76 9.98 -5.19
N ALA A 98 14.21 9.80 -3.95
CA ALA A 98 13.58 10.38 -2.77
C ALA A 98 13.62 11.92 -2.81
N CYS A 99 14.70 12.51 -3.31
CA CYS A 99 14.82 13.97 -3.44
C CYS A 99 14.20 14.56 -4.73
N THR A 100 13.88 13.74 -5.74
CA THR A 100 13.42 14.25 -7.05
C THR A 100 12.05 13.69 -7.42
N HIS A 101 12.01 12.41 -7.79
CA HIS A 101 10.83 11.74 -8.30
C HIS A 101 9.73 11.68 -7.24
N SER A 102 10.08 11.35 -6.01
CA SER A 102 9.14 11.28 -4.89
C SER A 102 8.61 12.66 -4.53
N ALA A 103 9.43 13.72 -4.61
CA ALA A 103 8.97 15.09 -4.44
C ALA A 103 7.91 15.47 -5.47
N LEU A 104 8.08 15.06 -6.74
CA LEU A 104 7.07 15.27 -7.77
C LEU A 104 5.81 14.44 -7.48
N GLN A 105 5.93 13.18 -7.05
CA GLN A 105 4.76 12.37 -6.71
C GLN A 105 3.93 12.99 -5.58
N ILE A 106 4.59 13.45 -4.50
CA ILE A 106 3.89 14.10 -3.38
C ILE A 106 3.34 15.46 -3.81
N TYR A 107 4.05 16.24 -4.62
CA TYR A 107 3.51 17.49 -5.16
C TYR A 107 2.20 17.24 -5.92
N LEU A 108 2.19 16.28 -6.84
CA LEU A 108 1.00 15.93 -7.61
C LEU A 108 -0.15 15.47 -6.71
N GLU A 109 0.12 14.62 -5.71
CA GLU A 109 -0.88 14.21 -4.71
C GLU A 109 -1.45 15.41 -3.94
N ARG A 110 -0.58 16.26 -3.38
CA ARG A 110 -0.98 17.40 -2.54
C ARG A 110 -1.79 18.41 -3.33
N THR A 111 -1.41 18.68 -4.58
CA THR A 111 -2.17 19.57 -5.45
C THR A 111 -3.47 18.95 -5.92
N PHE A 112 -3.50 17.66 -6.27
CA PHE A 112 -4.72 16.96 -6.66
C PHE A 112 -5.75 16.92 -5.53
N ARG A 113 -5.30 16.80 -4.27
CA ARG A 113 -6.14 16.80 -3.07
C ARG A 113 -6.45 18.20 -2.52
N HIS A 114 -6.08 19.25 -3.24
CA HIS A 114 -6.21 20.65 -2.82
C HIS A 114 -5.50 21.01 -1.51
N VAL A 115 -4.59 20.17 -1.00
CA VAL A 115 -3.79 20.40 0.21
C VAL A 115 -2.72 21.48 -0.03
N PHE A 116 -2.22 21.59 -1.26
CA PHE A 116 -1.22 22.57 -1.64
C PHE A 116 -1.59 23.29 -2.93
N SER A 117 -1.48 24.62 -2.93
CA SER A 117 -1.59 25.47 -4.11
C SER A 117 -0.25 26.15 -4.42
N GLY A 118 0.09 26.21 -5.70
CA GLY A 118 1.32 26.86 -6.18
C GLY A 118 2.19 25.97 -7.06
N SER A 119 3.37 26.48 -7.39
CA SER A 119 4.34 25.79 -8.24
C SER A 119 5.06 24.65 -7.52
N PHE A 120 5.65 23.73 -8.29
CA PHE A 120 6.54 22.70 -7.77
C PHE A 120 7.71 23.28 -6.94
N PHE A 121 8.29 24.41 -7.37
CA PHE A 121 9.41 25.03 -6.65
C PHE A 121 9.00 25.63 -5.30
N SER A 122 7.78 26.15 -5.19
CA SER A 122 7.22 26.56 -3.89
C SER A 122 6.97 25.35 -2.99
N PHE A 123 6.46 24.25 -3.55
CA PHE A 123 6.27 23.01 -2.80
C PHE A 123 7.60 22.42 -2.30
N TYR A 124 8.65 22.47 -3.13
CA TYR A 124 9.94 21.90 -2.77
C TYR A 124 10.55 22.54 -1.52
N LYS A 125 10.25 23.82 -1.24
CA LYS A 125 10.67 24.50 0.00
C LYS A 125 10.09 23.87 1.27
N ILE A 126 8.90 23.27 1.17
CA ILE A 126 8.20 22.59 2.28
C ILE A 126 8.24 21.05 2.16
N TYR A 127 8.98 20.52 1.19
CA TYR A 127 9.04 19.07 0.94
C TYR A 127 9.66 18.31 2.10
N PHE A 128 10.62 18.92 2.81
CA PHE A 128 11.28 18.33 3.98
C PHE A 128 10.53 18.61 5.29
N SER A 129 9.26 19.00 5.24
CA SER A 129 8.40 19.15 6.41
C SER A 129 7.67 17.82 6.69
N GLY A 130 8.07 17.10 7.74
CA GLY A 130 7.47 15.83 8.15
C GLY A 130 7.84 14.64 7.26
N LEU A 131 7.71 13.42 7.82
CA LEU A 131 7.95 12.18 7.07
C LEU A 131 6.65 11.68 6.43
N TYR A 132 6.71 11.40 5.14
CA TYR A 132 5.59 10.77 4.44
C TYR A 132 5.67 9.26 4.63
N PHE A 133 4.59 8.67 5.19
CA PHE A 133 4.49 7.21 5.41
C PHE A 133 3.46 6.55 4.49
N GLU A 134 2.35 7.22 4.24
CA GLU A 134 1.24 6.73 3.43
C GLU A 134 0.42 7.90 2.87
N PRO A 135 -0.42 7.67 1.84
CA PRO A 135 -1.32 8.71 1.32
C PRO A 135 -2.15 9.36 2.43
N ASN A 136 -2.36 10.67 2.34
CA ASN A 136 -3.03 11.50 3.36
C ASN A 136 -2.30 11.64 4.71
N CYS A 137 -1.10 11.08 4.89
CA CYS A 137 -0.27 11.37 6.05
C CYS A 137 0.19 12.84 6.03
N PRO A 138 0.37 13.53 7.17
CA PRO A 138 0.73 14.93 7.18
C PRO A 138 2.15 15.26 6.65
N GLY A 139 3.11 14.35 6.73
CA GLY A 139 4.49 14.61 6.30
C GLY A 139 4.67 14.61 4.78
N ASN A 140 5.63 15.38 4.26
CA ASN A 140 5.90 15.49 2.82
C ASN A 140 7.12 14.68 2.35
N PHE A 141 8.13 14.47 3.22
CA PHE A 141 9.37 13.83 2.78
C PHE A 141 9.19 12.31 2.66
N ALA A 142 9.08 11.84 1.42
CA ALA A 142 8.97 10.43 1.08
C ALA A 142 10.33 9.73 1.16
N PHE A 143 10.83 9.59 2.40
CA PHE A 143 12.16 9.05 2.66
C PHE A 143 12.38 7.69 2.01
N HIS A 144 11.43 6.76 2.12
CA HIS A 144 11.56 5.42 1.53
C HIS A 144 11.50 5.39 -0.01
N GLY A 145 11.42 6.54 -0.68
CA GLY A 145 11.44 6.68 -2.14
C GLY A 145 10.14 6.21 -2.80
N MET A 146 9.01 6.30 -2.10
CA MET A 146 7.69 5.84 -2.59
C MET A 146 7.72 4.36 -2.96
N HIS A 147 7.42 4.02 -4.21
CA HIS A 147 7.50 2.67 -4.75
C HIS A 147 8.89 2.04 -4.70
N LEU A 148 9.94 2.83 -4.48
CA LEU A 148 11.34 2.37 -4.37
C LEU A 148 11.71 1.75 -3.03
N TRP A 149 10.76 1.66 -2.09
CA TRP A 149 10.97 1.00 -0.80
C TRP A 149 11.62 -0.38 -0.96
N TYR A 150 11.30 -1.12 -2.03
CA TYR A 150 11.89 -2.42 -2.30
C TYR A 150 13.42 -2.36 -2.44
N LEU A 151 14.00 -1.32 -3.06
CA LEU A 151 15.46 -1.17 -3.15
C LEU A 151 16.08 -0.87 -1.79
N LEU A 152 15.44 -0.02 -1.00
CA LEU A 152 15.86 0.32 0.37
C LEU A 152 15.87 -0.95 1.24
N PHE A 153 14.75 -1.67 1.30
CA PHE A 153 14.63 -2.88 2.09
C PHE A 153 15.51 -4.01 1.55
N LEU A 154 15.68 -4.13 0.24
CA LEU A 154 16.61 -5.09 -0.33
C LEU A 154 18.05 -4.79 0.08
N PHE A 155 18.46 -3.52 0.14
CA PHE A 155 19.77 -3.12 0.65
C PHE A 155 19.91 -3.51 2.13
N LEU A 156 18.96 -3.11 2.98
CA LEU A 156 18.97 -3.42 4.41
C LEU A 156 19.00 -4.94 4.67
N TYR A 157 18.15 -5.71 4.01
CA TYR A 157 18.13 -7.17 4.14
C TYR A 157 19.39 -7.82 3.59
N SER A 158 19.96 -7.29 2.50
CA SER A 158 21.24 -7.79 1.98
C SER A 158 22.37 -7.63 3.00
N LEU A 159 22.39 -6.52 3.76
CA LEU A 159 23.36 -6.31 4.82
C LEU A 159 23.08 -7.20 6.04
N LEU A 160 21.83 -7.26 6.49
CA LEU A 160 21.41 -8.10 7.61
C LEU A 160 21.73 -9.57 7.38
N CYS A 161 21.43 -10.07 6.17
CA CYS A 161 21.67 -11.45 5.78
C CYS A 161 23.11 -11.72 5.33
N TYR A 162 23.99 -10.71 5.19
CA TYR A 162 25.35 -10.91 4.65
C TYR A 162 26.11 -12.00 5.42
N ARG A 163 26.17 -11.88 6.76
CA ARG A 163 26.90 -12.86 7.59
C ARG A 163 26.26 -14.24 7.57
N LEU A 164 24.93 -14.31 7.44
CA LEU A 164 24.20 -15.58 7.30
C LEU A 164 24.57 -16.25 5.97
N PHE A 165 24.48 -15.52 4.86
CA PHE A 165 24.77 -16.03 3.52
C PHE A 165 26.22 -16.47 3.34
N VAL A 166 27.18 -15.75 3.92
CA VAL A 166 28.60 -16.17 3.93
C VAL A 166 28.77 -17.48 4.69
N ARG A 167 28.12 -17.65 5.85
CA ARG A 167 28.18 -18.91 6.61
C ARG A 167 27.52 -20.06 5.87
N LEU A 168 26.37 -19.83 5.23
CA LEU A 168 25.66 -20.83 4.44
C LEU A 168 26.49 -21.34 3.24
N GLN A 169 27.26 -20.47 2.58
CA GLN A 169 28.20 -20.90 1.52
C GLN A 169 29.49 -21.53 2.06
N GLY A 170 29.86 -21.25 3.31
CA GLY A 170 31.07 -21.76 3.95
C GLY A 170 30.77 -22.84 5.00
N SER A 171 30.91 -22.47 6.27
CA SER A 171 30.88 -23.41 7.41
C SER A 171 29.56 -24.16 7.60
N TRP A 172 28.43 -23.61 7.13
CA TRP A 172 27.11 -24.23 7.22
C TRP A 172 26.66 -24.90 5.91
N SER A 173 27.57 -25.06 4.95
CA SER A 173 27.25 -25.68 3.65
C SER A 173 26.69 -27.09 3.76
N ASN A 174 27.16 -27.90 4.72
CA ASN A 174 26.60 -29.24 4.99
C ASN A 174 25.15 -29.17 5.50
N GLY A 175 24.84 -28.22 6.38
CA GLY A 175 23.48 -27.99 6.87
C GLY A 175 22.55 -27.49 5.76
N LEU A 176 23.05 -26.58 4.92
CA LEU A 176 22.35 -26.10 3.73
C LEU A 176 22.02 -27.26 2.77
N LYS A 177 22.99 -28.13 2.46
CA LYS A 177 22.78 -29.32 1.62
C LYS A 177 21.74 -30.29 2.20
N ARG A 178 21.72 -30.49 3.52
CA ARG A 178 20.69 -31.31 4.17
C ARG A 178 19.30 -30.68 4.01
N LEU A 179 19.20 -29.37 4.20
CA LEU A 179 17.96 -28.63 4.01
C LEU A 179 17.48 -28.69 2.55
N THR A 180 18.36 -28.43 1.58
CA THR A 180 17.99 -28.46 0.16
C THR A 180 17.66 -29.86 -0.34
N SER A 181 18.34 -30.89 0.18
CA SER A 181 18.00 -32.30 -0.08
C SER A 181 16.61 -32.64 0.45
N LEU A 182 16.28 -32.22 1.67
CA LEU A 182 14.93 -32.37 2.21
C LEU A 182 13.88 -31.65 1.35
N LEU A 183 14.16 -30.40 0.97
CA LEU A 183 13.30 -29.59 0.09
C LEU A 183 13.21 -30.14 -1.34
N SER A 184 14.12 -31.03 -1.77
CA SER A 184 14.06 -31.66 -3.09
C SER A 184 12.93 -32.71 -3.19
N SER A 185 12.23 -32.99 -2.09
CA SER A 185 10.94 -33.68 -2.09
C SER A 185 9.78 -32.70 -2.28
N PRO A 186 8.85 -32.89 -3.24
CA PRO A 186 7.75 -31.95 -3.48
C PRO A 186 6.88 -31.70 -2.24
N LYS A 187 6.58 -32.75 -1.47
CA LYS A 187 5.77 -32.64 -0.23
C LYS A 187 6.47 -31.77 0.82
N ALA A 188 7.77 -31.98 1.00
CA ALA A 188 8.57 -31.20 1.95
C ALA A 188 8.72 -29.75 1.48
N MET A 189 8.95 -29.52 0.18
CA MET A 189 9.02 -28.17 -0.41
C MET A 189 7.75 -27.35 -0.14
N TYR A 190 6.59 -27.93 -0.44
CA TYR A 190 5.29 -27.27 -0.29
C TYR A 190 4.86 -27.07 1.17
N LEU A 191 5.41 -27.85 2.10
CA LEU A 191 5.14 -27.70 3.53
C LEU A 191 6.12 -26.73 4.21
N ILE A 192 7.42 -26.88 3.95
CA ILE A 192 8.49 -26.22 4.70
C ILE A 192 8.71 -24.78 4.20
N LEU A 193 8.60 -24.49 2.90
CA LEU A 193 8.84 -23.12 2.42
C LEU A 193 7.82 -22.10 2.98
N PRO A 194 6.51 -22.39 3.06
CA PRO A 194 5.57 -21.43 3.63
C PRO A 194 5.57 -21.37 5.17
N LEU A 195 5.99 -22.45 5.85
CA LEU A 195 5.90 -22.59 7.30
C LEU A 195 6.58 -21.45 8.09
N PRO A 196 7.77 -20.93 7.72
CA PRO A 196 8.37 -19.79 8.41
C PRO A 196 7.52 -18.51 8.40
N LEU A 197 6.67 -18.30 7.38
CA LEU A 197 5.73 -17.17 7.39
C LEU A 197 4.70 -17.31 8.53
N LEU A 198 4.21 -18.53 8.75
CA LEU A 198 3.32 -18.84 9.87
C LEU A 198 4.04 -18.64 11.21
N LEU A 199 5.27 -19.13 11.34
CA LEU A 199 6.07 -18.93 12.56
C LEU A 199 6.32 -17.44 12.84
N ILE A 200 6.64 -16.64 11.81
CA ILE A 200 6.77 -15.19 11.96
C ILE A 200 5.46 -14.58 12.48
N LYS A 201 4.30 -14.99 11.94
CA LYS A 201 2.99 -14.49 12.41
C LYS A 201 2.70 -14.86 13.87
N LEU A 202 3.12 -16.05 14.32
CA LEU A 202 2.88 -16.54 15.67
C LEU A 202 3.81 -15.92 16.72
N ILE A 203 5.06 -15.63 16.34
CA ILE A 203 6.10 -15.15 17.26
C ILE A 203 6.14 -13.63 17.32
N VAL A 204 5.95 -12.94 16.18
CA VAL A 204 6.15 -11.50 16.10
C VAL A 204 4.84 -10.75 16.38
N PRO A 205 4.86 -9.70 17.25
CA PRO A 205 3.69 -8.88 17.52
C PRO A 205 3.04 -8.29 16.26
N SER A 206 1.70 -8.26 16.25
CA SER A 206 0.93 -7.78 15.09
C SER A 206 1.21 -6.31 14.73
N SER A 207 1.55 -5.46 15.71
CA SER A 207 1.93 -4.05 15.49
C SER A 207 3.22 -3.90 14.67
N ILE A 208 4.14 -4.86 14.77
CA ILE A 208 5.37 -4.87 13.96
C ILE A 208 5.07 -5.42 12.57
N LEU A 209 4.24 -6.45 12.48
CA LEU A 209 3.86 -7.10 11.22
C LEU A 209 2.91 -6.25 10.35
N SER A 210 2.19 -5.30 10.95
CA SER A 210 1.34 -4.37 10.21
C SER A 210 2.15 -3.33 9.45
N VAL A 211 3.40 -3.08 9.83
CA VAL A 211 4.28 -2.16 9.09
C VAL A 211 4.77 -2.84 7.82
N GLY A 212 4.33 -2.35 6.67
CA GLY A 212 4.56 -3.01 5.39
C GLY A 212 4.22 -2.17 4.19
N SER A 213 4.51 -2.72 3.01
CA SER A 213 4.12 -2.17 1.72
C SER A 213 4.05 -3.29 0.68
N GLY A 214 3.37 -3.06 -0.44
CA GLY A 214 3.16 -4.07 -1.47
C GLY A 214 2.28 -5.25 -1.01
N GLY A 215 1.43 -5.02 -0.01
CA GLY A 215 0.47 -5.99 0.51
C GLY A 215 0.96 -6.88 1.65
N TRP A 216 2.24 -6.80 2.05
CA TRP A 216 2.79 -7.61 3.15
C TRP A 216 3.56 -6.75 4.15
N GLY A 217 3.61 -7.22 5.40
CA GLY A 217 4.54 -6.73 6.41
C GLY A 217 6.00 -6.95 5.99
N PHE A 218 6.87 -5.98 6.27
CA PHE A 218 8.26 -6.00 5.79
C PHE A 218 9.03 -7.26 6.23
N LEU A 219 8.81 -7.74 7.45
CA LEU A 219 9.51 -8.92 7.97
C LEU A 219 9.27 -10.21 7.17
N TYR A 220 8.11 -10.35 6.51
CA TYR A 220 7.83 -11.53 5.67
C TYR A 220 8.76 -11.59 4.45
N TYR A 221 9.13 -10.44 3.88
CA TYR A 221 10.02 -10.36 2.72
C TYR A 221 11.44 -10.85 3.01
N LEU A 222 11.88 -10.76 4.28
CA LEU A 222 13.17 -11.30 4.70
C LEU A 222 13.24 -12.81 4.45
N TRP A 223 12.17 -13.54 4.74
CA TRP A 223 12.11 -14.98 4.48
C TRP A 223 12.10 -15.30 2.99
N PHE A 224 11.33 -14.55 2.18
CA PHE A 224 11.37 -14.72 0.72
C PHE A 224 12.77 -14.49 0.13
N LEU A 225 13.51 -13.51 0.65
CA LEU A 225 14.91 -13.28 0.27
C LEU A 225 15.80 -14.48 0.63
N ILE A 226 15.69 -15.00 1.85
CA ILE A 226 16.47 -16.16 2.29
C ILE A 226 16.10 -17.40 1.47
N GLY A 227 14.80 -17.65 1.25
CA GLY A 227 14.32 -18.78 0.47
C GLY A 227 14.83 -18.75 -0.97
N GLY A 228 14.91 -17.58 -1.60
CA GLY A 228 15.54 -17.43 -2.92
C GLY A 228 17.03 -17.77 -2.93
N PHE A 229 17.76 -17.40 -1.87
CA PHE A 229 19.16 -17.79 -1.71
C PHE A 229 19.33 -19.32 -1.55
N VAL A 230 18.46 -19.94 -0.74
CA VAL A 230 18.44 -21.40 -0.54
C VAL A 230 18.11 -22.13 -1.83
N ILE A 231 17.10 -21.69 -2.58
CA ILE A 231 16.70 -22.29 -3.86
C ILE A 231 17.86 -22.26 -4.86
N ALA A 232 18.57 -21.13 -4.99
CA ALA A 232 19.68 -21.00 -5.92
C ALA A 232 20.94 -21.78 -5.54
N SER A 233 20.99 -22.34 -4.32
CA SER A 233 22.18 -23.02 -3.80
C SER A 233 22.30 -24.49 -4.19
N ASP A 234 21.23 -25.11 -4.71
CA ASP A 234 21.21 -26.54 -5.06
C ASP A 234 20.40 -26.78 -6.35
N GLU A 235 21.05 -27.33 -7.37
CA GLU A 235 20.43 -27.62 -8.67
C GLU A 235 19.36 -28.73 -8.56
N ASN A 236 19.45 -29.65 -7.60
CA ASN A 236 18.43 -30.69 -7.41
C ASN A 236 17.09 -30.10 -6.98
N LEU A 237 17.14 -29.09 -6.11
CA LEU A 237 15.96 -28.36 -5.68
C LEU A 237 15.36 -27.58 -6.85
N MET A 238 16.20 -26.92 -7.66
CA MET A 238 15.76 -26.21 -8.86
C MET A 238 15.10 -27.15 -9.87
N GLU A 239 15.67 -28.32 -10.14
CA GLU A 239 15.06 -29.33 -11.01
C GLU A 239 13.75 -29.89 -10.41
N CYS A 240 13.67 -30.06 -9.09
CA CYS A 240 12.41 -30.44 -8.44
C CYS A 240 11.31 -29.38 -8.66
N ILE A 241 11.63 -28.10 -8.52
CA ILE A 241 10.71 -26.99 -8.79
C ILE A 241 10.25 -27.01 -10.26
N LYS A 242 11.19 -27.17 -11.20
CA LYS A 242 10.91 -27.24 -12.65
C LYS A 242 10.02 -28.43 -13.01
N ARG A 243 10.26 -29.60 -12.41
CA ARG A 243 9.45 -30.82 -12.61
C ARG A 243 8.02 -30.64 -12.11
N ASN A 244 7.82 -29.95 -10.99
CA ASN A 244 6.51 -29.77 -10.36
C ASN A 244 5.82 -28.43 -10.72
N ARG A 245 6.32 -27.69 -11.72
CA ARG A 245 5.84 -26.34 -12.07
C ARG A 245 4.32 -26.26 -12.33
N ASN A 246 3.75 -27.27 -13.01
CA ASN A 246 2.33 -27.29 -13.34
C ASN A 246 1.47 -27.56 -12.10
N LEU A 247 1.94 -28.45 -11.21
CA LEU A 247 1.27 -28.67 -9.92
C LEU A 247 1.31 -27.41 -9.06
N SER A 248 2.47 -26.75 -8.99
CA SER A 248 2.59 -25.44 -8.31
C SER A 248 1.61 -24.42 -8.88
N LEU A 249 1.43 -24.37 -10.21
CA LEU A 249 0.49 -23.45 -10.86
C LEU A 249 -0.96 -23.74 -10.51
N VAL A 250 -1.38 -25.02 -10.54
CA VAL A 250 -2.73 -25.43 -10.16
C VAL A 250 -3.01 -25.10 -8.69
N LEU A 251 -2.06 -25.41 -7.80
CA LEU A 251 -2.18 -25.10 -6.37
C LEU A 251 -2.22 -23.59 -6.14
N ALA A 252 -1.41 -22.81 -6.86
CA ALA A 252 -1.42 -21.35 -6.79
C ALA A 252 -2.78 -20.78 -7.19
N ALA A 253 -3.33 -21.23 -8.33
CA ALA A 253 -4.65 -20.81 -8.79
C ALA A 253 -5.76 -21.19 -7.81
N ALA A 254 -5.75 -22.42 -7.29
CA ALA A 254 -6.74 -22.90 -6.33
C ALA A 254 -6.70 -22.10 -5.00
N PHE A 255 -5.51 -21.89 -4.44
CA PHE A 255 -5.36 -21.15 -3.18
C PHE A 255 -5.70 -19.66 -3.35
N THR A 256 -5.31 -19.05 -4.47
CA THR A 256 -5.70 -17.68 -4.81
C THR A 256 -7.21 -17.57 -5.00
N ALA A 257 -7.86 -18.48 -5.74
CA ALA A 257 -9.30 -18.45 -5.94
C ALA A 257 -10.05 -18.59 -4.60
N ALA A 258 -9.63 -19.53 -3.75
CA ALA A 258 -10.18 -19.69 -2.41
C ALA A 258 -9.97 -18.43 -1.55
N TYR A 259 -8.78 -17.82 -1.60
CA TYR A 259 -8.47 -16.58 -0.87
C TYR A 259 -9.36 -15.41 -1.34
N LEU A 260 -9.45 -15.18 -2.64
CA LEU A 260 -10.24 -14.08 -3.20
C LEU A 260 -11.73 -14.29 -2.94
N TYR A 261 -12.24 -15.53 -3.08
CA TYR A 261 -13.63 -15.84 -2.78
C TYR A 261 -13.95 -15.69 -1.28
N LEU A 262 -13.01 -16.00 -0.39
CA LEU A 262 -13.16 -15.75 1.05
C LEU A 262 -13.15 -14.26 1.41
N VAL A 263 -12.31 -13.46 0.73
CA VAL A 263 -12.15 -12.03 1.03
C VAL A 263 -13.27 -11.20 0.41
N PHE A 264 -13.70 -11.51 -0.82
CA PHE A 264 -14.61 -10.69 -1.62
C PHE A 264 -15.96 -11.35 -1.92
N GLY A 265 -16.08 -12.67 -1.81
CA GLY A 265 -17.32 -13.41 -2.09
C GLY A 265 -18.15 -13.74 -0.85
N ALA A 266 -19.23 -14.50 -1.07
CA ALA A 266 -20.22 -14.88 -0.06
C ALA A 266 -19.68 -15.81 1.04
N LEU A 267 -18.60 -16.55 0.79
CA LEU A 267 -17.96 -17.45 1.78
C LEU A 267 -17.49 -16.69 3.04
N GLY A 268 -17.28 -15.37 2.93
CA GLY A 268 -16.91 -14.52 4.05
C GLY A 268 -17.93 -14.46 5.20
N GLY A 269 -19.21 -14.73 4.93
CA GLY A 269 -20.27 -14.83 5.95
C GLY A 269 -20.44 -16.24 6.53
N ALA A 270 -20.01 -17.28 5.82
CA ALA A 270 -20.16 -18.68 6.25
C ALA A 270 -19.04 -19.14 7.21
N ILE A 271 -17.86 -18.51 7.17
CA ILE A 271 -16.76 -18.81 8.10
C ILE A 271 -16.84 -17.87 9.31
N PRO A 272 -16.77 -18.40 10.55
CA PRO A 272 -16.77 -17.57 11.75
C PRO A 272 -15.72 -16.47 11.70
N TYR A 273 -16.11 -15.26 12.11
CA TYR A 273 -15.27 -14.06 12.05
C TYR A 273 -13.90 -14.25 12.72
N VAL A 274 -13.84 -14.96 13.84
CA VAL A 274 -12.60 -15.22 14.60
C VAL A 274 -11.61 -16.11 13.80
N ILE A 275 -12.12 -17.02 12.97
CA ILE A 275 -11.32 -18.01 12.24
C ILE A 275 -10.96 -17.50 10.84
N ARG A 276 -11.84 -16.69 10.22
CA ARG A 276 -11.69 -16.20 8.84
C ARG A 276 -10.33 -15.54 8.55
N PRO A 277 -9.77 -14.64 9.39
CA PRO A 277 -8.46 -14.05 9.16
C PRO A 277 -7.33 -15.09 9.09
N TRP A 278 -7.41 -16.16 9.90
CA TRP A 278 -6.42 -17.23 9.90
C TRP A 278 -6.48 -18.05 8.61
N VAL A 279 -7.69 -18.41 8.15
CA VAL A 279 -7.87 -19.12 6.88
C VAL A 279 -7.36 -18.28 5.71
N ALA A 280 -7.73 -17.00 5.66
CA ALA A 280 -7.25 -16.06 4.64
C ALA A 280 -5.73 -15.96 4.63
N LEU A 281 -5.10 -15.89 5.82
CA LEU A 281 -3.66 -15.82 5.99
C LEU A 281 -2.96 -17.10 5.51
N LEU A 282 -3.45 -18.29 5.87
CA LEU A 282 -2.89 -19.56 5.42
C LEU A 282 -2.99 -19.72 3.90
N LEU A 283 -4.16 -19.43 3.33
CA LEU A 283 -4.35 -19.45 1.87
C LEU A 283 -3.38 -18.51 1.16
N ARG A 284 -3.17 -17.31 1.73
CA ARG A 284 -2.25 -16.33 1.16
C ARG A 284 -0.78 -16.74 1.29
N PHE A 285 -0.35 -17.29 2.42
CA PHE A 285 1.03 -17.73 2.66
C PHE A 285 1.43 -18.87 1.73
N TRP A 286 0.58 -19.89 1.61
CA TRP A 286 0.81 -21.02 0.71
C TRP A 286 0.65 -20.59 -0.75
N GLY A 287 -0.39 -19.82 -1.06
CA GLY A 287 -0.64 -19.28 -2.40
C GLY A 287 0.54 -18.46 -2.94
N ALA A 288 1.16 -17.61 -2.11
CA ALA A 288 2.34 -16.83 -2.49
C ALA A 288 3.52 -17.73 -2.90
N TRP A 289 3.84 -18.74 -2.10
CA TRP A 289 4.91 -19.69 -2.43
C TRP A 289 4.57 -20.55 -3.65
N PHE A 290 3.33 -21.01 -3.80
CA PHE A 290 2.92 -21.73 -4.99
C PHE A 290 3.09 -20.90 -6.26
N TRP A 291 2.71 -19.62 -6.24
CA TRP A 291 2.96 -18.69 -7.35
C TRP A 291 4.46 -18.50 -7.62
N VAL A 292 5.26 -18.26 -6.58
CA VAL A 292 6.73 -18.13 -6.72
C VAL A 292 7.32 -19.38 -7.37
N LEU A 293 6.98 -20.57 -6.88
CA LEU A 293 7.50 -21.84 -7.37
C LEU A 293 7.00 -22.14 -8.79
N ALA A 294 5.74 -21.81 -9.10
CA ALA A 294 5.18 -21.93 -10.44
C ALA A 294 5.94 -21.04 -11.43
N ILE A 295 6.12 -19.75 -11.12
CA ILE A 295 6.79 -18.78 -12.00
C ILE A 295 8.26 -19.16 -12.19
N LEU A 296 8.98 -19.54 -11.12
CA LEU A 296 10.36 -20.01 -11.23
C LEU A 296 10.45 -21.30 -12.07
N GLY A 297 9.56 -22.27 -11.82
CA GLY A 297 9.53 -23.53 -12.55
C GLY A 297 9.22 -23.37 -14.04
N GLN A 298 8.24 -22.51 -14.38
CA GLN A 298 7.94 -22.15 -15.77
C GLN A 298 9.09 -21.38 -16.41
N GLY A 299 9.72 -20.46 -15.70
CA GLY A 299 10.88 -19.73 -16.20
C GLY A 299 12.07 -20.64 -16.50
N MET A 300 12.38 -21.60 -15.62
CA MET A 300 13.45 -22.58 -15.87
C MET A 300 13.15 -23.50 -17.05
N GLN A 301 11.89 -23.86 -17.28
CA GLN A 301 11.50 -24.70 -18.41
C GLN A 301 11.50 -23.94 -19.74
N HIS A 302 10.97 -22.72 -19.76
CA HIS A 302 10.62 -22.02 -20.99
C HIS A 302 11.47 -20.79 -21.30
N LEU A 303 12.18 -20.22 -20.31
CA LEU A 303 12.91 -18.94 -20.42
C LEU A 303 14.42 -19.09 -20.26
N SER A 304 14.96 -20.31 -20.31
CA SER A 304 16.40 -20.59 -20.17
C SER A 304 17.21 -20.34 -21.47
N PHE A 305 16.83 -19.33 -22.25
CA PHE A 305 17.43 -19.02 -23.55
C PHE A 305 17.95 -17.59 -23.64
N ASN A 306 19.04 -17.40 -24.39
CA ASN A 306 19.64 -16.09 -24.64
C ASN A 306 19.05 -15.46 -25.91
N ARG A 307 18.67 -14.18 -25.84
CA ARG A 307 18.34 -13.35 -27.01
C ARG A 307 19.08 -12.01 -26.91
N PRO A 308 19.52 -11.40 -28.03
CA PRO A 308 20.18 -10.10 -28.00
C PRO A 308 19.34 -9.02 -27.31
N ILE A 309 18.01 -9.06 -27.47
CA ILE A 309 17.08 -8.11 -26.84
C ILE A 309 17.06 -8.23 -25.30
N LEU A 310 17.26 -9.43 -24.75
CA LEU A 310 17.21 -9.64 -23.30
C LEU A 310 18.29 -8.85 -22.57
N ARG A 311 19.48 -8.71 -23.17
CA ARG A 311 20.56 -7.89 -22.59
C ARG A 311 20.12 -6.43 -22.43
N HIS A 312 19.40 -5.91 -23.40
CA HIS A 312 18.89 -4.54 -23.41
C HIS A 312 17.74 -4.38 -22.40
N LEU A 313 16.77 -5.29 -22.42
CA LEU A 313 15.64 -5.25 -21.50
C LEU A 313 16.11 -5.36 -20.03
N ASN A 314 17.00 -6.30 -19.73
CA ASN A 314 17.52 -6.50 -18.37
C ASN A 314 18.36 -5.31 -17.87
N GLU A 315 19.07 -4.62 -18.78
CA GLU A 315 19.76 -3.35 -18.45
C GLU A 315 18.76 -2.24 -18.12
N GLY A 316 17.58 -2.22 -18.77
CA GLY A 316 16.53 -1.22 -18.57
C GLY A 316 15.57 -1.47 -17.41
N VAL A 317 15.56 -2.67 -16.80
CA VAL A 317 14.63 -3.01 -15.70
C VAL A 317 14.68 -1.99 -14.56
N LEU A 318 15.87 -1.63 -14.08
CA LEU A 318 16.01 -0.72 -12.94
C LEU A 318 15.62 0.73 -13.29
N PRO A 319 16.11 1.33 -14.40
CA PRO A 319 15.61 2.64 -14.85
C PRO A 319 14.10 2.69 -15.05
N PHE A 320 13.53 1.69 -15.72
CA PHE A 320 12.09 1.62 -15.96
C PHE A 320 11.32 1.56 -14.64
N TYR A 321 11.76 0.70 -13.71
CA TYR A 321 11.20 0.62 -12.37
C TYR A 321 11.29 1.94 -11.60
N ILE A 322 12.39 2.69 -11.72
CA ILE A 322 12.52 3.95 -11.00
C ILE A 322 11.53 5.00 -11.53
N LEU A 323 11.40 5.09 -12.84
CA LEU A 323 10.60 6.11 -13.51
C LEU A 323 9.09 5.84 -13.51
N HIS A 324 8.68 4.58 -13.68
CA HIS A 324 7.34 4.28 -14.16
C HIS A 324 6.22 4.89 -13.31
N GLN A 325 6.24 4.74 -11.98
CA GLN A 325 5.16 5.24 -11.14
C GLN A 325 5.07 6.77 -11.17
N THR A 326 6.21 7.47 -11.20
CA THR A 326 6.21 8.94 -11.29
C THR A 326 5.58 9.42 -12.59
N ILE A 327 5.87 8.74 -13.70
CA ILE A 327 5.30 9.06 -15.01
C ILE A 327 3.81 8.69 -15.06
N ILE A 328 3.43 7.52 -14.56
CA ILE A 328 2.02 7.09 -14.42
C ILE A 328 1.22 8.15 -13.66
N LEU A 329 1.74 8.63 -12.53
CA LEU A 329 1.07 9.67 -11.73
C LEU A 329 1.03 11.02 -12.43
N SER A 330 2.08 11.38 -13.19
CA SER A 330 2.11 12.62 -13.97
C SER A 330 1.01 12.65 -15.03
N PHE A 331 0.80 11.56 -15.76
CA PHE A 331 -0.34 11.45 -16.68
C PHE A 331 -1.67 11.34 -15.94
N GLY A 332 -1.74 10.53 -14.88
CA GLY A 332 -2.94 10.37 -14.07
C GLY A 332 -3.48 11.68 -13.50
N TYR A 333 -2.60 12.60 -13.10
CA TYR A 333 -2.99 13.93 -12.62
C TYR A 333 -3.87 14.70 -13.62
N PHE A 334 -3.54 14.64 -14.91
CA PHE A 334 -4.30 15.34 -15.95
C PHE A 334 -5.46 14.50 -16.50
N VAL A 335 -5.33 13.19 -16.55
CA VAL A 335 -6.30 12.30 -17.23
C VAL A 335 -7.46 11.90 -16.31
N MET A 336 -7.23 11.71 -15.01
CA MET A 336 -8.29 11.25 -14.09
C MET A 336 -9.48 12.23 -13.96
N PRO A 337 -9.29 13.56 -13.98
CA PRO A 337 -10.39 14.51 -13.96
C PRO A 337 -11.24 14.56 -15.23
N LEU A 338 -10.78 14.00 -16.36
CA LEU A 338 -11.49 14.10 -17.63
C LEU A 338 -12.85 13.38 -17.59
N GLU A 339 -13.87 13.94 -18.22
CA GLU A 339 -15.20 13.33 -18.34
C GLU A 339 -15.30 12.40 -19.57
N ILE A 340 -14.42 11.41 -19.60
CA ILE A 340 -14.39 10.36 -20.64
C ILE A 340 -14.49 8.97 -20.02
N ALA A 341 -14.73 7.96 -20.83
CA ALA A 341 -14.81 6.57 -20.36
C ALA A 341 -13.54 6.15 -19.60
N ASP A 342 -13.71 5.53 -18.43
CA ASP A 342 -12.61 5.16 -17.54
C ASP A 342 -11.62 4.16 -18.17
N SER A 343 -12.09 3.30 -19.09
CA SER A 343 -11.23 2.43 -19.90
C SER A 343 -10.31 3.21 -20.84
N VAL A 344 -10.80 4.32 -21.42
CA VAL A 344 -10.02 5.21 -22.28
C VAL A 344 -8.99 5.97 -21.45
N LYS A 345 -9.36 6.46 -20.26
CA LYS A 345 -8.41 7.06 -19.30
C LYS A 345 -7.25 6.11 -19.00
N TRP A 346 -7.56 4.85 -18.69
CA TRP A 346 -6.55 3.85 -18.40
C TRP A 346 -5.65 3.57 -19.62
N LEU A 347 -6.22 3.44 -20.83
CA LEU A 347 -5.44 3.22 -22.06
C LEU A 347 -4.47 4.37 -22.35
N ILE A 348 -4.92 5.62 -22.21
CA ILE A 348 -4.07 6.82 -22.38
C ILE A 348 -2.90 6.76 -21.40
N VAL A 349 -3.18 6.63 -20.10
CA VAL A 349 -2.13 6.60 -19.07
C VAL A 349 -1.18 5.41 -19.29
N PHE A 350 -1.70 4.23 -19.62
CA PHE A 350 -0.89 3.03 -19.83
C PHE A 350 0.06 3.18 -21.02
N ILE A 351 -0.46 3.59 -22.18
CA ILE A 351 0.32 3.71 -23.42
C ILE A 351 1.33 4.84 -23.31
N ASP A 352 0.90 6.03 -22.89
CA ASP A 352 1.76 7.21 -22.85
C ASP A 352 2.84 7.07 -21.78
N ALA A 353 2.50 6.55 -20.59
CA ALA A 353 3.49 6.31 -19.55
C ALA A 353 4.48 5.22 -19.96
N PHE A 354 4.05 4.16 -20.65
CA PHE A 354 4.95 3.13 -21.15
C PHE A 354 5.92 3.70 -22.19
N ALA A 355 5.38 4.41 -23.19
CA ALA A 355 6.15 5.01 -24.27
C ALA A 355 7.18 6.02 -23.74
N LEU A 356 6.77 6.91 -22.83
CA LEU A 356 7.66 7.90 -22.24
C LEU A 356 8.72 7.25 -21.34
N THR A 357 8.35 6.28 -20.49
CA THR A 357 9.31 5.58 -19.62
C THR A 357 10.35 4.83 -20.45
N ALA A 358 9.90 4.08 -21.46
CA ALA A 358 10.79 3.33 -22.35
C ALA A 358 11.67 4.28 -23.20
N GLY A 359 11.11 5.38 -23.69
CA GLY A 359 11.80 6.41 -24.45
C GLY A 359 12.89 7.11 -23.64
N LEU A 360 12.58 7.58 -22.42
CA LEU A 360 13.55 8.19 -21.51
C LEU A 360 14.69 7.24 -21.17
N TYR A 361 14.38 5.96 -20.94
CA TYR A 361 15.42 4.96 -20.77
C TYR A 361 16.32 4.85 -22.01
N TYR A 362 15.72 4.64 -23.18
CA TYR A 362 16.45 4.29 -24.40
C TYR A 362 17.28 5.45 -24.97
N TYR A 363 16.68 6.65 -25.03
CA TYR A 363 17.28 7.82 -25.67
C TYR A 363 18.12 8.67 -24.71
N LEU A 364 17.82 8.68 -23.41
CA LEU A 364 18.48 9.58 -22.45
C LEU A 364 19.34 8.82 -21.43
N ILE A 365 18.72 8.02 -20.54
CA ILE A 365 19.43 7.39 -19.42
C ILE A 365 20.52 6.45 -19.91
N ARG A 366 20.24 5.64 -20.93
CA ARG A 366 21.19 4.68 -21.46
C ARG A 366 22.45 5.33 -22.06
N LYS A 367 22.33 6.56 -22.58
CA LYS A 367 23.39 7.28 -23.32
C LYS A 367 24.32 8.09 -22.41
N LEU A 368 23.84 8.56 -21.27
CA LEU A 368 24.59 9.47 -20.38
C LEU A 368 25.13 8.74 -19.15
N ASP A 369 26.45 8.65 -19.00
CA ASP A 369 27.09 7.95 -17.86
C ASP A 369 26.69 8.49 -16.47
N VAL A 370 26.43 9.80 -16.36
CA VAL A 370 25.91 10.39 -15.11
C VAL A 370 24.56 9.77 -14.76
N LEU A 371 23.63 9.73 -15.70
CA LEU A 371 22.31 9.14 -15.48
C LEU A 371 22.41 7.63 -15.24
N ARG A 372 23.28 6.93 -15.97
CA ARG A 372 23.57 5.52 -15.70
C ARG A 372 23.96 5.31 -14.23
N PHE A 373 24.84 6.13 -13.69
CA PHE A 373 25.22 6.06 -12.27
C PHE A 373 24.05 6.35 -11.33
N LEU A 374 23.30 7.45 -11.56
CA LEU A 374 22.16 7.84 -10.71
C LEU A 374 21.04 6.78 -10.70
N PHE A 375 20.86 6.05 -11.81
CA PHE A 375 19.91 4.95 -11.93
C PHE A 375 20.50 3.57 -11.61
N GLY A 376 21.69 3.50 -10.98
CA GLY A 376 22.29 2.25 -10.49
C GLY A 376 22.77 1.30 -11.59
N MET A 377 23.00 1.81 -12.79
CA MET A 377 23.54 1.09 -13.94
C MET A 377 25.07 1.10 -13.96
N LYS A 378 25.66 0.17 -14.71
CA LYS A 378 27.12 0.15 -14.94
C LYS A 378 27.55 1.32 -15.82
N THR A 379 28.60 2.03 -15.46
CA THR A 379 29.15 3.15 -16.24
C THR A 379 30.35 2.71 -17.08
N SER A 380 30.65 3.47 -18.15
CA SER A 380 31.81 3.20 -19.01
C SER A 380 33.09 3.93 -18.57
N LYS A 381 32.93 5.09 -17.91
CA LYS A 381 34.06 5.97 -17.52
C LYS A 381 34.61 5.71 -16.10
N PRO A 382 35.94 5.79 -15.90
CA PRO A 382 36.60 5.55 -14.61
C PRO A 382 36.35 6.65 -13.56
N LEU A 383 35.89 7.85 -13.94
CA LEU A 383 35.55 8.90 -12.96
C LEU A 383 34.44 8.44 -12.00
N PHE A 384 33.44 7.71 -12.51
CA PHE A 384 32.33 7.17 -11.72
C PHE A 384 32.74 5.93 -10.91
N SER A 385 33.82 5.24 -11.29
CA SER A 385 34.41 4.19 -10.44
C SER A 385 35.09 4.79 -9.20
N LYS A 386 35.64 6.02 -9.31
CA LYS A 386 36.13 6.80 -8.16
C LYS A 386 34.99 7.37 -7.30
N ALA A 387 33.84 7.72 -7.87
CA ALA A 387 32.65 8.10 -7.10
C ALA A 387 32.06 6.93 -6.29
N GLY A 388 32.32 5.68 -6.70
CA GLY A 388 32.05 4.47 -5.91
C GLY A 388 32.98 4.25 -4.70
N LYS A 389 33.91 5.19 -4.41
CA LYS A 389 34.76 5.12 -3.22
C LYS A 389 33.90 5.26 -1.95
N THR A 390 34.24 4.47 -0.93
CA THR A 390 33.53 4.37 0.34
C THR A 390 33.22 5.71 1.00
N ILE A 391 34.08 6.73 0.82
CA ILE A 391 33.89 8.07 1.40
C ILE A 391 32.68 8.80 0.79
N VAL A 392 32.54 8.79 -0.54
CA VAL A 392 31.41 9.44 -1.23
C VAL A 392 30.10 8.75 -0.87
N LEU A 393 30.13 7.41 -0.80
CA LEU A 393 28.97 6.62 -0.40
C LEU A 393 28.60 6.86 1.08
N ALA A 394 29.59 7.02 1.96
CA ALA A 394 29.36 7.37 3.36
C ALA A 394 28.75 8.78 3.50
N ALA A 395 29.24 9.76 2.73
CA ALA A 395 28.67 11.10 2.71
C ALA A 395 27.20 11.08 2.27
N LEU A 396 26.86 10.33 1.21
CA LEU A 396 25.47 10.17 0.75
C LEU A 396 24.56 9.56 1.83
N HIS A 397 25.03 8.56 2.58
CA HIS A 397 24.27 8.02 3.71
C HIS A 397 24.04 9.06 4.80
N ILE A 398 25.09 9.79 5.18
CA ILE A 398 25.01 10.78 6.26
C ILE A 398 24.01 11.88 5.86
N VAL A 399 24.10 12.38 4.63
CA VAL A 399 23.15 13.38 4.11
C VAL A 399 21.73 12.82 4.11
N TYR A 400 21.53 11.58 3.65
CA TYR A 400 20.22 10.96 3.63
C TYR A 400 19.62 10.76 5.04
N ALA A 401 20.42 10.27 5.99
CA ALA A 401 20.00 10.16 7.39
C ALA A 401 19.71 11.54 8.01
N GLY A 402 20.53 12.54 7.69
CA GLY A 402 20.33 13.93 8.11
C GLY A 402 19.02 14.51 7.60
N MET A 403 18.65 14.26 6.33
CA MET A 403 17.36 14.70 5.76
C MET A 403 16.17 14.04 6.46
N ILE A 404 16.27 12.74 6.79
CA ILE A 404 15.23 12.03 7.54
C ILE A 404 15.07 12.64 8.94
N ALA A 405 16.17 12.82 9.66
CA ALA A 405 16.16 13.41 11.00
C ALA A 405 15.60 14.84 10.98
N PHE A 406 16.05 15.67 10.04
CA PHE A 406 15.55 17.02 9.83
C PHE A 406 14.03 17.02 9.57
N SER A 407 13.55 16.14 8.69
CA SER A 407 12.13 16.08 8.34
C SER A 407 11.28 15.58 9.51
N ALA A 408 11.78 14.64 10.31
CA ALA A 408 11.12 14.17 11.52
C ALA A 408 10.95 15.28 12.57
N VAL A 409 11.96 16.15 12.74
CA VAL A 409 11.90 17.29 13.65
C VAL A 409 10.91 18.37 13.14
N ASN A 410 10.81 18.56 11.82
CA ASN A 410 9.90 19.52 11.19
C ASN A 410 8.46 18.98 11.01
N TRP A 411 8.06 17.96 11.76
CA TRP A 411 6.71 17.39 11.71
C TRP A 411 5.56 18.38 12.00
N PRO A 412 5.65 19.29 12.99
CA PRO A 412 4.54 20.18 13.33
C PRO A 412 4.11 21.07 12.15
N ALA A 413 5.06 21.56 11.36
CA ALA A 413 4.78 22.36 10.17
C ALA A 413 3.98 21.57 9.11
N ALA A 414 4.23 20.27 9.00
CA ALA A 414 3.54 19.39 8.06
C ALA A 414 2.11 19.05 8.53
N ALA A 415 1.95 18.85 9.84
CA ALA A 415 0.65 18.60 10.47
C ALA A 415 -0.30 19.80 10.28
N ALA A 416 0.19 21.03 10.45
CA ALA A 416 -0.62 22.24 10.28
C ALA A 416 -1.23 22.36 8.88
N ILE A 417 -0.48 22.00 7.82
CA ILE A 417 -0.96 22.11 6.42
C ILE A 417 -2.10 21.12 6.14
N ASN A 418 -2.02 19.91 6.68
CA ASN A 418 -3.01 18.86 6.41
C ASN A 418 -4.29 19.03 7.23
N ARG A 419 -4.20 19.68 8.39
CA ARG A 419 -5.34 19.98 9.26
C ARG A 419 -6.11 21.23 8.85
N ALA A 420 -5.55 22.04 7.95
CA ALA A 420 -6.23 23.24 7.46
C ALA A 420 -7.57 22.86 6.78
N PRO A 421 -8.67 23.57 7.10
CA PRO A 421 -9.94 23.36 6.44
C PRO A 421 -9.83 23.49 4.92
N MET A 422 -10.68 22.76 4.20
CA MET A 422 -10.82 22.91 2.76
C MET A 422 -12.23 23.40 2.40
N PRO A 423 -12.35 24.18 1.31
CA PRO A 423 -13.66 24.58 0.79
C PRO A 423 -14.58 23.38 0.61
N PHE A 424 -15.87 23.59 0.88
CA PHE A 424 -16.90 22.61 0.62
C PHE A 424 -16.81 22.05 -0.81
N ALA A 425 -16.62 20.74 -0.90
CA ALA A 425 -16.62 19.98 -2.14
C ALA A 425 -17.67 18.86 -2.06
N CYS A 426 -18.95 19.24 -2.09
CA CYS A 426 -20.07 18.31 -2.13
C CYS A 426 -20.53 18.10 -3.58
N ASP A 427 -20.64 16.84 -4.00
CA ASP A 427 -21.21 16.43 -5.28
C ASP A 427 -22.52 15.70 -5.02
N ALA A 428 -23.66 16.35 -5.27
CA ALA A 428 -24.98 15.82 -4.91
C ALA A 428 -25.34 14.51 -5.62
N ASP A 429 -24.68 14.17 -6.73
CA ASP A 429 -24.91 12.93 -7.48
C ASP A 429 -23.98 11.79 -7.02
N ARG A 430 -22.95 12.09 -6.21
CA ARG A 430 -21.90 11.12 -5.82
C ARG A 430 -21.66 10.99 -4.33
N ASP A 431 -21.99 12.03 -3.57
CA ASP A 431 -21.90 12.03 -2.11
C ASP A 431 -23.25 11.61 -1.52
N VAL A 432 -23.20 10.97 -0.36
CA VAL A 432 -24.40 10.54 0.37
C VAL A 432 -24.55 11.35 1.63
N ILE A 433 -25.75 11.90 1.84
CA ILE A 433 -26.10 12.65 3.04
C ILE A 433 -27.19 11.87 3.76
N LEU A 434 -26.94 11.52 5.02
CA LEU A 434 -27.87 10.82 5.89
C LEU A 434 -28.30 11.73 7.03
N ASP A 435 -29.58 11.69 7.35
CA ASP A 435 -30.16 12.37 8.50
C ASP A 435 -31.18 11.47 9.23
N VAL A 436 -31.98 12.04 10.14
CA VAL A 436 -32.98 11.32 10.93
C VAL A 436 -34.00 10.57 10.06
N ARG A 437 -34.27 11.01 8.82
CA ARG A 437 -35.19 10.35 7.87
C ARG A 437 -34.66 9.01 7.37
N ASN A 438 -33.34 8.82 7.35
CA ASN A 438 -32.71 7.58 6.89
C ASN A 438 -32.71 6.47 7.96
N ILE A 439 -33.18 6.75 9.18
CA ILE A 439 -33.17 5.78 10.29
C ILE A 439 -34.18 4.68 10.01
N THR A 440 -33.70 3.45 9.88
CA THR A 440 -34.52 2.25 9.69
C THR A 440 -34.74 1.49 10.99
N GLU A 441 -33.76 1.51 11.89
CA GLU A 441 -33.82 0.84 13.19
C GLU A 441 -33.12 1.69 14.26
N LYS A 442 -33.64 1.70 15.48
CA LYS A 442 -32.98 2.33 16.63
C LYS A 442 -33.35 1.61 17.92
N SER A 443 -32.45 1.63 18.90
CA SER A 443 -32.75 1.09 20.21
C SER A 443 -33.94 1.82 20.88
N PRO A 444 -34.77 1.09 21.65
CA PRO A 444 -35.90 1.69 22.36
C PRO A 444 -35.45 2.56 23.54
N THR A 445 -34.26 2.29 24.07
CA THR A 445 -33.62 3.02 25.17
C THR A 445 -32.28 3.61 24.71
N GLY A 446 -31.87 4.72 25.33
CA GLY A 446 -30.57 5.36 25.06
C GLY A 446 -30.47 6.17 23.76
N VAL A 447 -31.50 6.15 22.89
CA VAL A 447 -31.61 6.96 21.68
C VAL A 447 -32.88 7.81 21.72
N ARG A 448 -32.74 9.14 21.61
CA ARG A 448 -33.87 10.08 21.51
C ARG A 448 -33.79 10.85 20.19
N LEU A 449 -34.94 11.06 19.55
CA LEU A 449 -35.05 12.00 18.44
C LEU A 449 -35.58 13.31 19.03
N VAL A 450 -34.76 14.36 18.98
CA VAL A 450 -35.05 15.65 19.63
C VAL A 450 -35.25 16.74 18.59
N ALA A 451 -36.16 17.67 18.87
CA ALA A 451 -36.30 18.88 18.07
C ALA A 451 -35.17 19.86 18.42
N ASP A 452 -34.48 20.36 17.40
CA ASP A 452 -33.48 21.42 17.53
C ASP A 452 -33.55 22.28 16.26
N PRO A 453 -34.05 23.53 16.34
CA PRO A 453 -34.19 24.40 15.17
C PRO A 453 -32.88 24.70 14.42
N SER A 454 -31.73 24.46 15.07
CA SER A 454 -30.39 24.64 14.47
C SER A 454 -29.86 23.39 13.78
N ALA A 455 -30.56 22.25 13.87
CA ALA A 455 -30.24 21.04 13.13
C ALA A 455 -30.71 21.12 11.67
N SER A 456 -30.06 20.37 10.78
CA SER A 456 -30.30 20.35 9.33
C SER A 456 -31.76 20.32 8.91
N ILE A 457 -32.57 19.46 9.55
CA ILE A 457 -34.01 19.30 9.29
C ILE A 457 -34.86 19.59 10.53
N GLY A 458 -34.34 20.41 11.45
CA GLY A 458 -34.99 20.74 12.72
C GLY A 458 -35.05 19.58 13.74
N ARG A 459 -34.38 18.45 13.46
CA ARG A 459 -34.31 17.26 14.32
C ARG A 459 -32.91 16.70 14.38
N ALA A 460 -32.56 16.11 15.51
CA ALA A 460 -31.28 15.43 15.73
C ALA A 460 -31.47 14.12 16.50
N VAL A 461 -30.51 13.21 16.32
CA VAL A 461 -30.33 12.02 17.16
C VAL A 461 -29.55 12.42 18.41
N GLU A 462 -30.07 12.14 19.59
CA GLU A 462 -29.40 12.30 20.88
C GLU A 462 -29.12 10.93 21.49
N LEU A 463 -27.84 10.65 21.78
CA LEU A 463 -27.40 9.42 22.44
C LEU A 463 -27.19 9.71 23.94
N THR A 464 -27.87 8.95 24.80
CA THR A 464 -27.94 9.26 26.25
C THR A 464 -27.52 8.11 27.16
N ALA A 465 -27.22 6.93 26.63
CA ALA A 465 -26.81 5.75 27.40
C ALA A 465 -25.98 4.79 26.53
N GLY A 466 -25.46 3.71 27.12
CA GLY A 466 -24.84 2.60 26.38
C GLY A 466 -23.41 2.88 25.88
N ALA A 467 -22.73 3.91 26.40
CA ALA A 467 -21.37 4.24 26.03
C ALA A 467 -20.39 3.07 26.28
N SER A 468 -19.56 2.78 25.28
CA SER A 468 -18.55 1.73 25.39
C SER A 468 -17.18 2.18 24.86
N GLY A 469 -16.12 1.85 25.60
CA GLY A 469 -14.74 2.13 25.20
C GLY A 469 -14.27 1.37 23.97
N LYS A 470 -15.08 0.45 23.42
CA LYS A 470 -14.83 -0.27 22.18
C LYS A 470 -16.13 -0.46 21.39
N SER A 471 -16.01 -0.61 20.07
CA SER A 471 -17.13 -1.00 19.23
C SER A 471 -17.61 -2.41 19.60
N LEU A 472 -18.93 -2.58 19.78
CA LEU A 472 -19.54 -3.86 20.13
C LEU A 472 -20.11 -4.56 18.89
N PRO A 473 -20.13 -5.91 18.86
CA PRO A 473 -20.79 -6.66 17.79
C PRO A 473 -22.31 -6.54 17.87
N ALA A 474 -22.87 -6.58 19.07
CA ALA A 474 -24.29 -6.45 19.36
C ALA A 474 -24.49 -5.45 20.51
N PRO A 475 -24.47 -4.13 20.24
CA PRO A 475 -24.72 -3.11 21.25
C PRO A 475 -26.17 -3.09 21.71
N GLU A 476 -26.40 -2.70 22.96
CA GLU A 476 -27.74 -2.42 23.49
C GLU A 476 -28.32 -1.10 22.94
N VAL A 477 -27.46 -0.11 22.68
CA VAL A 477 -27.84 1.23 22.18
C VAL A 477 -27.20 1.46 20.80
N TYR A 478 -28.01 1.61 19.77
CA TYR A 478 -27.56 1.91 18.41
C TYR A 478 -28.64 2.58 17.55
N VAL A 479 -28.20 3.13 16.42
CA VAL A 479 -29.05 3.61 15.32
C VAL A 479 -28.53 3.02 14.03
N GLU A 480 -29.43 2.49 13.20
CA GLU A 480 -29.13 2.05 11.84
C GLU A 480 -29.81 2.94 10.81
N MET A 481 -29.08 3.19 9.73
CA MET A 481 -29.54 3.93 8.57
C MET A 481 -29.28 3.10 7.31
N GLN A 482 -30.23 3.11 6.38
CA GLN A 482 -30.08 2.52 5.05
C GLN A 482 -29.99 3.61 3.98
N TYR A 483 -29.19 3.35 2.96
CA TYR A 483 -28.95 4.27 1.86
C TYR A 483 -28.43 3.56 0.61
N GLU A 484 -28.59 4.20 -0.53
CA GLU A 484 -28.05 3.74 -1.81
C GLU A 484 -26.73 4.47 -2.09
N ALA A 485 -25.70 3.72 -2.52
CA ALA A 485 -24.43 4.29 -2.92
C ALA A 485 -23.70 3.40 -3.91
N PRO A 486 -22.92 3.97 -4.85
CA PRO A 486 -22.01 3.15 -5.64
C PRO A 486 -20.82 2.66 -4.79
N ALA A 487 -20.21 1.56 -5.22
CA ALA A 487 -18.98 1.04 -4.66
C ALA A 487 -17.87 2.09 -4.70
N GLY A 488 -17.01 2.09 -3.69
CA GLY A 488 -15.94 3.06 -3.59
C GLY A 488 -15.53 3.35 -2.16
N ARG A 489 -14.57 4.25 -2.04
CA ARG A 489 -14.13 4.78 -0.76
C ARG A 489 -14.80 6.13 -0.51
N TYR A 490 -15.31 6.32 0.71
CA TYR A 490 -15.93 7.55 1.15
C TYR A 490 -15.26 8.04 2.43
N THR A 491 -14.93 9.32 2.49
CA THR A 491 -14.61 10.02 3.73
C THR A 491 -15.90 10.24 4.50
N VAL A 492 -15.88 10.00 5.81
CA VAL A 492 -17.06 10.13 6.66
C VAL A 492 -16.92 11.36 7.55
N TRP A 493 -17.88 12.28 7.41
CA TRP A 493 -18.01 13.47 8.25
C TRP A 493 -19.32 13.41 9.02
N LEU A 494 -19.29 13.71 10.31
CA LEU A 494 -20.48 13.81 11.16
C LEU A 494 -20.65 15.23 11.64
N ARG A 495 -21.85 15.77 11.43
CA ARG A 495 -22.25 17.03 12.03
C ARG A 495 -22.86 16.73 13.39
N GLY A 496 -22.18 17.20 14.42
CA GLY A 496 -22.53 16.91 15.80
C GLY A 496 -22.43 18.13 16.70
N LYS A 497 -23.02 18.00 17.89
CA LYS A 497 -23.09 19.04 18.91
C LYS A 497 -22.99 18.42 20.30
N CYS A 498 -22.00 18.87 21.06
CA CYS A 498 -21.78 18.46 22.44
C CYS A 498 -22.43 19.47 23.37
N SER A 499 -23.42 19.05 24.16
CA SER A 499 -24.13 19.95 25.07
C SER A 499 -23.33 20.30 26.33
N VAL A 500 -22.30 19.51 26.63
CA VAL A 500 -21.44 19.64 27.81
C VAL A 500 -20.01 19.84 27.33
N ASP A 501 -19.27 20.73 28.00
CA ASP A 501 -17.84 20.94 27.77
C ASP A 501 -17.02 19.86 28.48
N ASP A 502 -17.19 18.62 28.01
CA ASP A 502 -16.51 17.44 28.53
C ASP A 502 -16.12 16.50 27.38
N ILE A 503 -14.81 16.35 27.16
CA ILE A 503 -14.19 15.44 26.17
C ILE A 503 -14.57 13.96 26.39
N SER A 504 -15.24 13.64 27.50
CA SER A 504 -15.80 12.33 27.76
C SER A 504 -17.19 12.11 27.11
N SER A 505 -17.70 13.11 26.37
CA SER A 505 -19.07 13.12 25.83
C SER A 505 -19.19 13.21 24.30
N ASP A 506 -18.10 13.22 23.54
CA ASP A 506 -18.08 13.77 22.19
C ASP A 506 -17.70 12.78 21.06
N SER A 507 -17.95 11.48 21.22
CA SER A 507 -17.62 10.51 20.15
C SER A 507 -18.55 9.30 20.05
N ILE A 508 -18.55 8.68 18.87
CA ILE A 508 -19.27 7.45 18.53
C ILE A 508 -18.35 6.39 17.92
N TRP A 509 -18.88 5.17 17.82
CA TRP A 509 -18.37 4.14 16.93
C TRP A 509 -19.31 4.00 15.72
N LEU A 510 -18.74 3.96 14.52
CA LEU A 510 -19.46 3.72 13.27
C LEU A 510 -19.06 2.39 12.65
N GLN A 511 -20.05 1.62 12.21
CA GLN A 511 -19.90 0.37 11.48
C GLN A 511 -20.65 0.46 10.16
N SER A 512 -20.07 -0.03 9.08
CA SER A 512 -20.69 -0.06 7.75
C SER A 512 -20.69 -1.50 7.21
N ASP A 513 -21.82 -1.90 6.64
CA ASP A 513 -22.08 -3.21 6.04
C ASP A 513 -21.50 -4.37 6.85
N ARG A 514 -20.50 -5.07 6.29
CA ARG A 514 -19.85 -6.25 6.84
C ARG A 514 -19.18 -6.04 8.21
N TRP A 515 -19.02 -4.80 8.67
CA TRP A 515 -18.50 -4.53 10.00
C TRP A 515 -19.57 -4.63 11.09
N ILE A 516 -20.84 -4.47 10.71
CA ILE A 516 -21.99 -4.69 11.60
C ILE A 516 -21.94 -6.12 12.12
N GLY A 517 -22.09 -6.31 13.44
CA GLY A 517 -22.02 -7.64 14.06
C GLY A 517 -20.61 -8.13 14.42
N THR A 518 -19.54 -7.42 14.02
CA THR A 518 -18.15 -7.92 14.21
C THR A 518 -17.41 -7.33 15.41
N GLY A 519 -17.91 -6.23 15.96
CA GLY A 519 -17.21 -5.43 16.97
C GLY A 519 -16.12 -4.52 16.41
N TRP A 520 -15.90 -4.52 15.10
CA TRP A 520 -15.06 -3.52 14.44
C TRP A 520 -15.87 -2.29 14.07
N GLY A 521 -15.31 -1.11 14.33
CA GLY A 521 -15.91 0.16 13.99
C GLY A 521 -14.87 1.27 14.03
N SER A 522 -15.14 2.34 13.29
CA SER A 522 -14.29 3.53 13.28
C SER A 522 -14.76 4.50 14.36
N MET A 523 -13.82 5.03 15.13
CA MET A 523 -14.09 6.12 16.06
C MET A 523 -14.31 7.39 15.26
N LEU A 524 -15.41 8.08 15.55
CA LEU A 524 -15.80 9.34 14.94
C LEU A 524 -16.35 10.30 16.00
N GLY A 525 -16.44 11.59 15.70
CA GLY A 525 -16.69 12.67 16.64
C GLY A 525 -15.39 13.36 17.06
N ASN A 526 -15.11 13.39 18.35
CA ASN A 526 -14.17 14.31 19.01
C ASN A 526 -14.48 15.77 18.67
N TRP A 527 -15.76 16.17 18.77
CA TRP A 527 -16.17 17.51 18.39
C TRP A 527 -15.54 18.60 19.27
N LEU A 528 -15.28 18.33 20.56
CA LEU A 528 -14.71 19.34 21.46
C LEU A 528 -13.24 19.65 21.20
N ASP A 529 -12.54 18.77 20.47
CA ASP A 529 -11.18 19.03 20.01
C ASP A 529 -11.11 20.17 18.98
N ILE A 530 -12.23 20.46 18.31
CA ILE A 530 -12.27 21.36 17.13
C ILE A 530 -13.42 22.38 17.13
N HIS A 531 -14.47 22.17 17.93
CA HIS A 531 -15.65 23.04 18.05
C HIS A 531 -15.99 23.29 19.53
N PRO A 532 -16.47 24.49 19.90
CA PRO A 532 -16.89 24.76 21.27
C PRO A 532 -18.15 23.98 21.64
N ALA A 533 -18.32 23.69 22.93
CA ALA A 533 -19.55 23.12 23.46
C ALA A 533 -20.78 23.97 23.07
N GLY A 534 -21.88 23.31 22.72
CA GLY A 534 -23.13 23.93 22.28
C GLY A 534 -23.18 24.34 20.80
N ALA A 535 -22.07 24.31 20.08
CA ALA A 535 -22.04 24.57 18.64
C ALA A 535 -22.22 23.28 17.82
N TRP A 536 -22.88 23.40 16.67
CA TRP A 536 -22.84 22.37 15.63
C TRP A 536 -21.53 22.49 14.85
N GLY A 537 -20.93 21.35 14.54
CA GLY A 537 -19.76 21.33 13.67
C GLY A 537 -19.49 19.97 13.07
N TRP A 538 -18.79 19.98 11.94
CA TRP A 538 -18.36 18.76 11.26
C TRP A 538 -17.12 18.18 11.95
N ALA A 539 -17.15 16.89 12.21
CA ALA A 539 -16.00 16.14 12.70
C ALA A 539 -15.94 14.77 12.04
N SER A 540 -14.73 14.30 11.78
CA SER A 540 -14.48 12.90 11.48
C SER A 540 -13.97 12.26 12.77
N ASN A 541 -12.66 12.11 12.98
CA ASN A 541 -12.06 11.83 14.28
C ASN A 541 -11.32 13.10 14.72
N GLY A 542 -12.08 14.09 15.15
CA GLY A 542 -11.68 15.49 15.14
C GLY A 542 -11.54 15.95 13.68
N ASP A 543 -10.38 16.50 13.35
CA ASP A 543 -10.00 16.91 12.00
C ASP A 543 -9.40 15.77 11.14
N ASP A 544 -9.14 14.60 11.73
CA ASP A 544 -8.55 13.45 11.05
C ASP A 544 -9.61 12.67 10.24
N PRO A 545 -9.55 12.68 8.90
CA PRO A 545 -10.54 12.03 8.04
C PRO A 545 -10.50 10.50 8.19
N LYS A 546 -11.66 9.90 8.43
CA LYS A 546 -11.87 8.45 8.44
C LYS A 546 -12.66 8.05 7.22
N PHE A 547 -12.46 6.81 6.81
CA PHE A 547 -13.00 6.32 5.55
C PHE A 547 -13.73 5.00 5.73
N ILE A 548 -14.78 4.82 4.94
CA ILE A 548 -15.44 3.55 4.73
C ILE A 548 -15.23 3.09 3.28
N ILE A 549 -15.31 1.78 3.05
CA ILE A 549 -15.17 1.18 1.72
C ILE A 549 -16.40 0.35 1.44
N LEU A 550 -17.21 0.83 0.49
CA LEU A 550 -18.36 0.13 -0.07
C LEU A 550 -17.88 -0.76 -1.21
N ARG A 551 -18.29 -2.03 -1.20
CA ARG A 551 -17.75 -3.06 -2.11
C ARG A 551 -18.66 -3.38 -3.28
N SER A 552 -19.91 -2.97 -3.21
CA SER A 552 -20.93 -3.17 -4.23
C SER A 552 -21.64 -1.85 -4.47
N ASP A 553 -22.24 -1.72 -5.64
CA ASP A 553 -23.22 -0.67 -5.88
C ASP A 553 -24.55 -1.12 -5.26
N GLY A 554 -25.32 -0.17 -4.74
CA GLY A 554 -26.70 -0.40 -4.33
C GLY A 554 -26.94 -0.12 -2.84
N PRO A 555 -27.78 -0.93 -2.16
CA PRO A 555 -28.17 -0.68 -0.78
C PRO A 555 -27.05 -1.01 0.22
N HIS A 556 -26.87 -0.11 1.18
CA HIS A 556 -25.90 -0.20 2.25
C HIS A 556 -26.54 0.09 3.60
N THR A 557 -25.93 -0.45 4.65
CA THR A 557 -26.34 -0.19 6.04
C THR A 557 -25.19 0.42 6.82
N LEU A 558 -25.51 1.47 7.58
CA LEU A 558 -24.60 2.12 8.51
C LEU A 558 -25.21 2.05 9.90
N ARG A 559 -24.41 1.58 10.87
CA ARG A 559 -24.77 1.53 12.29
C ARG A 559 -23.87 2.47 13.08
N ILE A 560 -24.46 3.34 13.88
CA ILE A 560 -23.76 4.12 14.90
C ILE A 560 -24.12 3.60 16.29
N GLN A 561 -23.14 3.58 17.19
CA GLN A 561 -23.31 3.25 18.60
C GLN A 561 -22.49 4.23 19.47
N PRO A 562 -22.93 4.54 20.69
CA PRO A 562 -22.27 5.52 21.54
C PRO A 562 -20.92 5.01 22.03
N ARG A 563 -19.88 5.84 21.87
CA ARG A 563 -18.60 5.66 22.57
C ARG A 563 -18.58 6.48 23.85
N GLN A 564 -19.09 7.71 23.75
CA GLN A 564 -19.17 8.73 24.78
C GLN A 564 -20.54 9.41 24.70
N ILE A 565 -21.02 10.00 25.79
CA ILE A 565 -22.37 10.56 25.90
C ILE A 565 -22.39 11.71 26.91
N PRO A 566 -23.37 12.63 26.87
CA PRO A 566 -24.37 12.81 25.82
C PRO A 566 -23.91 13.77 24.71
N HIS A 567 -24.28 13.47 23.47
CA HIS A 567 -24.10 14.37 22.33
C HIS A 567 -25.22 14.17 21.32
N ARG A 568 -25.32 15.11 20.36
CA ARG A 568 -26.31 15.10 19.29
C ARG A 568 -25.63 15.01 17.92
N ILE A 569 -26.29 14.34 16.98
CA ILE A 569 -25.88 14.21 15.58
C ILE A 569 -27.09 14.53 14.71
N ASP A 570 -26.95 15.39 13.71
CA ASP A 570 -28.03 15.72 12.77
C ASP A 570 -27.75 15.24 11.34
N GLN A 571 -26.49 15.15 10.92
CA GLN A 571 -26.09 14.65 9.60
C GLN A 571 -24.86 13.74 9.64
N ILE A 572 -24.85 12.76 8.74
CA ILE A 572 -23.67 11.99 8.35
C ILE A 572 -23.47 12.19 6.85
N TRP A 573 -22.28 12.65 6.47
CA TRP A 573 -21.88 12.89 5.09
C TRP A 573 -20.80 11.91 4.67
N LEU A 574 -21.11 11.12 3.63
CA LEU A 574 -20.18 10.21 2.97
C LEU A 574 -19.69 10.89 1.68
N SER A 575 -18.49 11.46 1.72
CA SER A 575 -17.93 12.23 0.61
C SER A 575 -16.86 11.48 -0.16
N ARG A 576 -16.85 11.63 -1.49
CA ARG A 576 -15.72 11.18 -2.32
C ARG A 576 -14.61 12.22 -2.45
N PHE A 577 -14.91 13.49 -2.18
CA PHE A 577 -14.03 14.62 -2.51
C PHE A 577 -13.58 15.42 -1.30
N GLN A 578 -14.37 15.44 -0.23
CA GLN A 578 -14.05 16.13 1.03
C GLN A 578 -13.05 15.31 1.85
N ASN A 579 -11.76 15.52 1.59
CA ASN A 579 -10.67 14.77 2.23
C ASN A 579 -10.07 15.48 3.46
N ARG A 580 -10.56 16.68 3.81
CA ARG A 580 -10.19 17.45 5.01
C ARG A 580 -11.42 18.11 5.60
N ILE A 581 -11.30 18.60 6.83
CA ILE A 581 -12.41 19.26 7.53
C ILE A 581 -13.00 20.39 6.66
N PRO A 582 -14.33 20.50 6.55
CA PRO A 582 -14.96 21.61 5.84
C PRO A 582 -14.65 22.96 6.50
N ASP A 583 -14.61 24.01 5.69
CA ASP A 583 -14.37 25.39 6.14
C ASP A 583 -15.62 26.12 6.66
N SER A 584 -16.78 25.46 6.65
CA SER A 584 -17.96 25.93 7.37
C SER A 584 -18.69 24.78 8.09
N ASN A 585 -19.45 25.16 9.10
CA ASN A 585 -20.23 24.27 9.96
C ASN A 585 -21.72 24.23 9.57
N GLU A 586 -22.09 24.85 8.45
CA GLU A 586 -23.46 24.82 7.94
C GLU A 586 -23.88 23.39 7.57
N PRO A 587 -25.17 23.05 7.68
CA PRO A 587 -25.67 21.77 7.23
C PRO A 587 -25.58 21.68 5.71
N LEU A 588 -25.41 20.46 5.19
CA LEU A 588 -25.51 20.26 3.75
C LEU A 588 -26.97 20.32 3.30
N PRO A 589 -27.27 20.98 2.17
CA PRO A 589 -28.60 20.98 1.57
C PRO A 589 -29.01 19.56 1.16
N GLU A 590 -30.31 19.31 1.01
CA GLU A 590 -30.88 17.98 0.76
C GLU A 590 -30.16 17.23 -0.37
N GLY A 591 -29.74 15.99 -0.09
CA GLY A 591 -29.47 15.00 -1.14
C GLY A 591 -30.80 14.43 -1.63
N LYS A 592 -30.94 14.21 -2.94
CA LYS A 592 -32.15 13.60 -3.52
C LYS A 592 -32.38 12.25 -2.83
N SER A 593 -33.42 12.15 -2.00
CA SER A 593 -33.97 10.85 -1.59
C SER A 593 -34.45 10.16 -2.86
N GLY A 594 -33.88 9.00 -3.18
CA GLY A 594 -34.40 8.17 -4.27
C GLY A 594 -35.89 7.92 -4.08
N GLU A 595 -36.69 8.33 -5.06
CA GLU A 595 -38.06 7.83 -5.24
C GLU A 595 -38.06 6.34 -5.58
#